data_AF-M4S3T9-F1
#
_entry.id   AF-M4S3T9-F1
#
_cell.length_a   1.000
_cell.length_b   1.000
_cell.length_c   1.000
_cell.angle_alpha   90.00
_cell.angle_beta   90.00
_cell.angle_gamma   90.00
#
_symmetry.space_group_name_H-M   'P 1'
#
loop_
_entity.id
_entity.type
_entity.pdbx_description
1 polymer ?
#
loop_
_entity_poly.entity_id
_entity_poly.type
_entity_poly.pdbx_seq_one_letter_code
_entity_poly.pdbx_strand_id
1 'polypeptide(L)'
;MRSEIVDAWRVADEAMRPTPPATIIAKLTHVLALCAGVGMSADDRGEWLAAAATALDGIPPDLLAIGIEAARRTADHPSKIVPAINAAIGVYWTDRRDELRMCTRLGALTKADAVGIADTIGASGDGIHPSEVAETNRLMRKLGLRQRYRPDGAGYQLERGRPDPAGDAQPGDAPMPADTEVRRHEGPARNPTINDYVALGVDRETAARFVAERAGKHGTNHDG
;
A
#
# COMPACT_ATOMS: atom_id res chain seq x y z
N MET A 1 -7.74 9.65 7.88
CA MET A 1 -7.25 9.50 6.49
C MET A 1 -5.79 9.92 6.30
N ARG A 2 -5.38 11.20 6.42
CA ARG A 2 -3.95 11.59 6.25
C ARG A 2 -2.99 10.93 7.26
N SER A 3 -3.37 10.85 8.54
CA SER A 3 -2.56 10.18 9.58
C SER A 3 -2.38 8.69 9.30
N GLU A 4 -3.48 8.00 8.95
CA GLU A 4 -3.48 6.55 8.70
C GLU A 4 -2.60 6.16 7.51
N ILE A 5 -2.54 6.99 6.47
CA ILE A 5 -1.68 6.76 5.30
C ILE A 5 -0.20 6.93 5.67
N VAL A 6 0.14 7.91 6.50
CA VAL A 6 1.52 8.13 6.97
C VAL A 6 1.98 6.99 7.89
N ASP A 7 1.09 6.51 8.76
CA ASP A 7 1.37 5.38 9.65
C ASP A 7 1.58 4.08 8.87
N ALA A 8 0.74 3.82 7.86
CA ALA A 8 0.91 2.67 6.96
C ALA A 8 2.23 2.71 6.19
N TRP A 9 2.63 3.90 5.71
CA TRP A 9 3.91 4.07 5.02
C TRP A 9 5.10 3.81 5.94
N ARG A 10 5.08 4.32 7.18
CA ARG A 10 6.18 4.10 8.14
C ARG A 10 6.33 2.63 8.51
N VAL A 11 5.22 1.90 8.66
CA VAL A 11 5.24 0.45 8.91
C VAL A 11 5.83 -0.31 7.73
N ALA A 12 5.43 0.04 6.49
CA ALA A 12 5.96 -0.57 5.28
C ALA A 12 7.45 -0.27 5.07
N ASP A 13 7.89 0.95 5.37
CA ASP A 13 9.29 1.37 5.28
C ASP A 13 10.18 0.61 6.27
N GLU A 14 9.77 0.51 7.54
CA GLU A 14 10.52 -0.27 8.54
C GLU A 14 10.55 -1.76 8.20
N ALA A 15 9.45 -2.31 7.67
CA ALA A 15 9.39 -3.71 7.22
C ALA A 15 10.27 -3.99 5.98
N MET A 16 10.69 -2.95 5.26
CA MET A 16 11.57 -3.04 4.09
C MET A 16 13.03 -2.76 4.42
N ARG A 17 13.36 -2.51 5.69
CA ARG A 17 14.72 -2.23 6.11
C ARG A 17 15.65 -3.40 5.78
N PRO A 18 16.75 -3.17 5.05
CA PRO A 18 17.70 -4.23 4.71
C PRO A 18 18.30 -4.90 5.94
N THR A 19 18.51 -6.21 5.86
CA THR A 19 19.26 -6.94 6.88
C THR A 19 20.73 -6.52 6.84
N PRO A 20 21.36 -6.19 7.98
CA PRO A 20 22.79 -5.88 8.01
C PRO A 20 23.63 -7.07 7.50
N PRO A 21 24.71 -6.84 6.72
CA PRO A 21 25.54 -7.91 6.16
C PRO A 21 26.07 -8.90 7.21
N ALA A 22 26.47 -8.42 8.39
CA ALA A 22 26.92 -9.29 9.49
C ALA A 22 25.85 -10.29 9.95
N THR A 23 24.57 -9.88 9.92
CA THR A 23 23.45 -10.76 10.26
C THR A 23 23.19 -11.78 9.16
N ILE A 24 23.35 -11.39 7.89
CA ILE A 24 23.26 -12.32 6.74
C ILE A 24 24.34 -13.40 6.86
N ILE A 25 25.60 -13.00 7.08
CA ILE A 25 26.74 -13.92 7.24
C ILE A 25 26.51 -14.89 8.40
N ALA A 26 26.07 -14.39 9.57
CA ALA A 26 25.79 -15.23 10.72
C ALA A 26 24.74 -16.30 10.43
N LYS A 27 23.65 -15.94 9.74
CA LYS A 27 22.60 -16.90 9.33
C LYS A 27 23.09 -17.89 8.28
N LEU A 28 23.80 -17.42 7.25
CA LEU A 28 24.32 -18.27 6.18
C LEU A 28 25.35 -19.27 6.69
N THR A 29 26.15 -18.92 7.71
CA THR A 29 27.13 -19.82 8.33
C THR A 29 26.49 -21.13 8.80
N HIS A 30 25.29 -21.06 9.39
CA HIS A 30 24.56 -22.24 9.84
C HIS A 30 24.03 -23.09 8.67
N VAL A 31 23.53 -22.47 7.61
CA VAL A 31 23.03 -23.20 6.43
C VAL A 31 24.17 -23.84 5.66
N LEU A 32 25.28 -23.12 5.52
CA LEU A 32 26.50 -23.60 4.88
C LEU A 32 27.05 -24.83 5.61
N ALA A 33 27.04 -24.83 6.94
CA ALA A 33 27.48 -25.98 7.74
C ALA A 33 26.65 -27.26 7.48
N LEU A 34 25.39 -27.14 7.06
CA LEU A 34 24.54 -28.28 6.70
C LEU A 34 24.80 -28.79 5.27
N CYS A 35 25.25 -27.92 4.37
CA CYS A 35 25.56 -28.25 2.98
C CYS A 35 27.03 -28.60 2.75
N ALA A 36 27.90 -28.25 3.70
CA ALA A 36 29.34 -28.40 3.57
C ALA A 36 29.73 -29.89 3.65
N GLY A 37 29.76 -30.54 2.49
CA GLY A 37 30.65 -31.67 2.26
C GLY A 37 32.11 -31.26 2.46
N VAL A 38 32.91 -32.20 2.95
CA VAL A 38 34.35 -32.08 3.24
C VAL A 38 35.08 -31.53 2.00
N GLY A 39 35.62 -30.31 2.03
CA GLY A 39 36.42 -29.79 0.90
C GLY A 39 36.61 -28.28 0.80
N MET A 40 35.78 -27.46 1.45
CA MET A 40 35.94 -26.00 1.43
C MET A 40 36.92 -25.54 2.52
N SER A 41 37.99 -24.85 2.14
CA SER A 41 38.94 -24.29 3.10
C SER A 41 38.29 -23.18 3.95
N ALA A 42 38.97 -22.74 5.02
CA ALA A 42 38.45 -21.63 5.82
C ALA A 42 38.36 -20.32 5.03
N ASP A 43 39.34 -20.09 4.14
CA ASP A 43 39.40 -18.90 3.29
C ASP A 43 38.30 -18.94 2.23
N ASP A 44 38.13 -20.08 1.54
CA ASP A 44 37.04 -20.26 0.56
C ASP A 44 35.65 -20.06 1.20
N ARG A 45 35.47 -20.50 2.45
CA ARG A 45 34.22 -20.26 3.20
C ARG A 45 34.02 -18.77 3.45
N GLY A 46 35.07 -18.05 3.84
CA GLY A 46 35.01 -16.61 4.07
C GLY A 46 34.64 -15.85 2.80
N GLU A 47 35.30 -16.17 1.69
CA GLU A 47 35.02 -15.59 0.37
C GLU A 47 33.59 -15.90 -0.09
N TRP A 48 33.15 -17.15 0.06
CA TRP A 48 31.78 -17.54 -0.28
C TRP A 48 30.75 -16.78 0.56
N LEU A 49 30.96 -16.65 1.88
CA LEU A 49 30.04 -15.93 2.77
C LEU A 49 29.96 -14.44 2.42
N ALA A 50 31.08 -13.81 2.07
CA ALA A 50 31.10 -12.41 1.64
C ALA A 50 30.36 -12.21 0.30
N ALA A 51 30.58 -13.11 -0.67
CA ALA A 51 29.89 -13.08 -1.95
C ALA A 51 28.38 -13.33 -1.80
N ALA A 52 28.00 -14.31 -0.97
CA ALA A 52 26.59 -14.62 -0.70
C ALA A 52 25.89 -13.48 0.05
N ALA A 53 26.56 -12.83 1.02
CA ALA A 53 26.00 -11.67 1.71
C ALA A 53 25.77 -10.49 0.75
N THR A 54 26.68 -10.28 -0.20
CA THR A 54 26.53 -9.27 -1.27
C THR A 54 25.35 -9.61 -2.19
N ALA A 55 25.17 -10.88 -2.55
CA ALA A 55 24.07 -11.31 -3.42
C ALA A 55 22.68 -11.20 -2.74
N LEU A 56 22.65 -11.21 -1.41
CA LEU A 56 21.44 -11.10 -0.60
C LEU A 56 21.25 -9.70 0.00
N ASP A 57 22.04 -8.72 -0.47
CA ASP A 57 21.93 -7.35 0.00
C ASP A 57 20.54 -6.75 -0.29
N GLY A 58 20.09 -5.89 0.61
CA GLY A 58 18.76 -5.28 0.54
C GLY A 58 17.61 -6.14 1.06
N ILE A 59 17.78 -7.45 1.32
CA ILE A 59 16.69 -8.32 1.77
C ILE A 59 16.32 -8.05 3.23
N PRO A 60 15.03 -7.81 3.56
CA PRO A 60 14.56 -7.62 4.92
C PRO A 60 14.71 -8.87 5.82
N PRO A 61 14.82 -8.70 7.15
CA PRO A 61 15.11 -9.80 8.07
C PRO A 61 14.12 -10.95 8.04
N ASP A 62 12.85 -10.67 7.84
CA ASP A 62 11.78 -11.65 7.83
C ASP A 62 11.75 -12.47 6.53
N LEU A 63 11.95 -11.83 5.37
CA LEU A 63 12.13 -12.53 4.10
C LEU A 63 13.41 -13.37 4.10
N LEU A 64 14.50 -12.84 4.64
CA LEU A 64 15.73 -13.60 4.81
C LEU A 64 15.49 -14.85 5.67
N ALA A 65 14.71 -14.75 6.75
CA ALA A 65 14.38 -15.90 7.59
C ALA A 65 13.60 -16.98 6.82
N ILE A 66 12.62 -16.59 5.99
CA ILE A 66 11.87 -17.50 5.13
C ILE A 66 12.81 -18.21 4.15
N GLY A 67 13.65 -17.45 3.45
CA GLY A 67 14.57 -17.99 2.45
C GLY A 67 15.62 -18.91 3.06
N ILE A 68 16.19 -18.54 4.22
CA ILE A 68 17.15 -19.37 4.96
C ILE A 68 16.52 -20.71 5.32
N GLU A 69 15.28 -20.71 5.82
CA GLU A 69 14.59 -21.94 6.20
C GLU A 69 14.24 -22.81 4.99
N ALA A 70 13.90 -22.22 3.85
CA ALA A 70 13.74 -22.96 2.60
C ALA A 70 15.06 -23.61 2.15
N ALA A 71 16.15 -22.84 2.15
CA ALA A 71 17.47 -23.35 1.76
C ALA A 71 17.94 -24.50 2.65
N ARG A 72 17.68 -24.44 3.98
CA ARG A 72 18.00 -25.56 4.89
C ARG A 72 17.35 -26.88 4.52
N ARG A 73 16.19 -26.85 3.83
CA ARG A 73 15.44 -28.05 3.47
C ARG A 73 15.83 -28.61 2.10
N THR A 74 16.29 -27.75 1.19
CA THR A 74 16.43 -28.11 -0.23
C THR A 74 17.84 -27.95 -0.77
N ALA A 75 18.69 -27.12 -0.17
CA ALA A 75 20.05 -26.94 -0.62
C ALA A 75 20.92 -28.11 -0.11
N ASP A 76 21.54 -28.79 -1.06
CA ASP A 76 22.46 -29.91 -0.83
C ASP A 76 23.92 -29.52 -1.12
N HIS A 77 24.16 -28.32 -1.68
CA HIS A 77 25.49 -27.79 -1.99
C HIS A 77 25.52 -26.28 -1.74
N PRO A 78 26.68 -25.69 -1.38
CA PRO A 78 26.82 -24.24 -1.17
C PRO A 78 26.31 -23.40 -2.33
N SER A 79 26.57 -23.81 -3.58
CA SER A 79 26.11 -23.11 -4.78
C SER A 79 24.59 -23.05 -4.94
N LYS A 80 23.83 -23.91 -4.25
CA LYS A 80 22.35 -23.92 -4.29
C LYS A 80 21.69 -23.12 -3.17
N ILE A 81 22.42 -22.69 -2.15
CA ILE A 81 21.85 -21.96 -0.99
C ILE A 81 21.20 -20.64 -1.43
N VAL A 82 21.96 -19.76 -2.08
CA VAL A 82 21.46 -18.44 -2.52
C VAL A 82 20.31 -18.56 -3.54
N PRO A 83 20.39 -19.44 -4.57
CA PRO A 83 19.26 -19.70 -5.46
C PRO A 83 18.00 -20.17 -4.72
N ALA A 84 18.13 -21.07 -3.74
CA ALA A 84 16.98 -21.55 -2.95
C ALA A 84 16.34 -20.43 -2.12
N ILE A 85 17.15 -19.56 -1.51
CA ILE A 85 16.68 -18.35 -0.80
C ILE A 85 15.86 -17.48 -1.75
N ASN A 86 16.44 -17.11 -2.90
CA ASN A 86 15.81 -16.21 -3.87
C ASN A 86 14.52 -16.80 -4.45
N ALA A 87 14.50 -18.11 -4.74
CA ALA A 87 13.31 -18.80 -5.23
C ALA A 87 12.17 -18.76 -4.20
N ALA A 88 12.47 -18.95 -2.92
CA ALA A 88 11.47 -18.96 -1.86
C ALA A 88 10.87 -17.57 -1.58
N ILE A 89 11.67 -16.51 -1.71
CA ILE A 89 11.24 -15.14 -1.37
C ILE A 89 10.77 -14.33 -2.57
N GLY A 90 11.03 -14.77 -3.80
CA GLY A 90 10.92 -13.93 -5.01
C GLY A 90 9.54 -13.27 -5.21
N VAL A 91 8.45 -14.01 -4.95
CA VAL A 91 7.09 -13.46 -5.04
C VAL A 91 6.84 -12.42 -3.95
N TYR A 92 7.12 -12.76 -2.68
CA TYR A 92 6.95 -11.85 -1.54
C TYR A 92 7.78 -10.57 -1.69
N TRP A 93 9.00 -10.70 -2.22
CA TRP A 93 9.89 -9.58 -2.46
C TRP A 93 9.37 -8.64 -3.55
N THR A 94 8.89 -9.20 -4.65
CA THR A 94 8.27 -8.43 -5.75
C THR A 94 7.03 -7.70 -5.25
N ASP A 95 6.12 -8.40 -4.58
CA ASP A 95 4.86 -7.85 -4.08
C ASP A 95 5.11 -6.66 -3.13
N ARG A 96 6.04 -6.80 -2.18
CA ARG A 96 6.38 -5.71 -1.25
C ARG A 96 7.02 -4.51 -1.94
N ARG A 97 7.88 -4.74 -2.93
CA ARG A 97 8.48 -3.64 -3.70
C ARG A 97 7.43 -2.90 -4.50
N ASP A 98 6.46 -3.60 -5.06
CA ASP A 98 5.38 -3.00 -5.83
C ASP A 98 4.39 -2.25 -4.92
N GLU A 99 4.08 -2.79 -3.74
CA GLU A 99 3.31 -2.09 -2.70
C GLU A 99 4.02 -0.81 -2.26
N LEU A 100 5.32 -0.88 -1.96
CA LEU A 100 6.10 0.31 -1.58
C LEU A 100 6.15 1.35 -2.72
N ARG A 101 6.27 0.92 -3.98
CA ARG A 101 6.19 1.80 -5.15
C ARG A 101 4.82 2.45 -5.29
N MET A 102 3.74 1.70 -5.05
CA MET A 102 2.37 2.22 -5.10
C MET A 102 2.13 3.22 -3.97
N CYS A 103 2.50 2.88 -2.73
CA CYS A 103 2.42 3.78 -1.58
C CYS A 103 3.27 5.03 -1.77
N THR A 104 4.48 4.90 -2.35
CA THR A 104 5.33 6.05 -2.69
C THR A 104 4.69 6.90 -3.79
N ARG A 105 4.09 6.30 -4.82
CA ARG A 105 3.40 7.04 -5.88
C ARG A 105 2.16 7.76 -5.36
N LEU A 106 1.35 7.12 -4.52
CA LEU A 106 0.20 7.72 -3.86
C LEU A 106 0.64 8.82 -2.87
N GLY A 107 1.69 8.58 -2.09
CA GLY A 107 2.31 9.57 -1.21
C GLY A 107 2.86 10.76 -1.99
N ALA A 108 3.53 10.54 -3.12
CA ALA A 108 4.03 11.58 -4.02
C ALA A 108 2.89 12.34 -4.69
N LEU A 109 1.77 11.69 -5.05
CA LEU A 109 0.56 12.37 -5.51
C LEU A 109 -0.01 13.26 -4.40
N THR A 110 -0.14 12.76 -3.16
CA THR A 110 -0.58 13.60 -2.04
C THR A 110 0.39 14.75 -1.71
N LYS A 111 1.68 14.58 -1.98
CA LYS A 111 2.72 15.60 -1.77
C LYS A 111 2.79 16.60 -2.92
N ALA A 112 2.59 16.17 -4.17
CA ALA A 112 2.46 17.05 -5.33
C ALA A 112 1.16 17.86 -5.25
N ASP A 113 0.06 17.26 -4.79
CA ASP A 113 -1.16 17.97 -4.43
C ASP A 113 -0.92 18.93 -3.26
N ALA A 114 -0.09 18.55 -2.27
CA ALA A 114 0.28 19.45 -1.18
C ALA A 114 1.22 20.58 -1.61
N VAL A 115 2.06 20.42 -2.63
CA VAL A 115 2.95 21.48 -3.16
C VAL A 115 2.19 22.40 -4.11
N GLY A 116 1.28 21.87 -4.93
CA GLY A 116 0.31 22.67 -5.69
C GLY A 116 -0.63 23.47 -4.80
N ILE A 117 -0.90 22.98 -3.59
CA ILE A 117 -1.66 23.70 -2.56
C ILE A 117 -0.76 24.60 -1.70
N ALA A 118 0.49 24.26 -1.41
CA ALA A 118 1.38 25.06 -0.54
C ALA A 118 1.90 26.34 -1.21
N ASP A 119 2.05 26.36 -2.53
CA ASP A 119 2.34 27.61 -3.25
C ASP A 119 1.09 28.52 -3.38
N THR A 120 -0.10 28.01 -3.05
CA THR A 120 -1.34 28.82 -3.01
C THR A 120 -1.78 29.13 -1.56
N ILE A 121 -1.33 28.35 -0.58
CA ILE A 121 -1.71 28.49 0.84
C ILE A 121 -0.44 28.79 1.65
N GLY A 122 0.15 29.94 1.36
CA GLY A 122 1.42 30.35 1.94
C GLY A 122 1.51 31.81 2.38
N ALA A 123 0.41 32.58 2.32
CA ALA A 123 0.24 33.84 3.06
C ALA A 123 -1.14 34.41 2.74
N SER A 124 -2.10 34.27 3.66
CA SER A 124 -3.17 35.26 4.00
C SER A 124 -4.23 34.56 4.83
N GLY A 125 -4.76 35.26 5.83
CA GLY A 125 -5.88 34.80 6.67
C GLY A 125 -7.23 34.81 5.96
N ASP A 126 -7.31 34.38 4.71
CA ASP A 126 -8.49 34.53 3.87
C ASP A 126 -9.23 33.20 3.69
N GLY A 127 -10.53 33.23 3.95
CA GLY A 127 -11.45 32.16 3.58
C GLY A 127 -11.49 31.93 2.06
N ILE A 128 -12.36 31.01 1.62
CA ILE A 128 -12.59 30.82 0.18
C ILE A 128 -13.04 32.15 -0.42
N HIS A 129 -12.44 32.57 -1.53
CA HIS A 129 -12.77 33.84 -2.15
C HIS A 129 -14.29 33.90 -2.46
N PRO A 130 -15.00 35.01 -2.17
CA PRO A 130 -16.46 35.09 -2.31
C PRO A 130 -17.01 34.62 -3.67
N SER A 131 -16.25 34.78 -4.75
CA SER A 131 -16.65 34.31 -6.09
C SER A 131 -16.62 32.79 -6.26
N GLU A 132 -15.87 32.07 -5.43
CA GLU A 132 -15.67 30.62 -5.50
C GLU A 132 -16.55 29.85 -4.51
N VAL A 133 -17.18 30.57 -3.59
CA VAL A 133 -18.07 30.01 -2.56
C VAL A 133 -19.22 29.21 -3.17
N ALA A 134 -19.84 29.73 -4.24
CA ALA A 134 -20.99 29.08 -4.87
C ALA A 134 -20.62 27.74 -5.52
N GLU A 135 -19.51 27.71 -6.26
CA GLU A 135 -19.01 26.49 -6.90
C GLU A 135 -18.55 25.47 -5.87
N THR A 136 -17.84 25.92 -4.84
CA THR A 136 -17.39 25.05 -3.76
C THR A 136 -18.57 24.45 -3.01
N ASN A 137 -19.58 25.24 -2.65
CA ASN A 137 -20.79 24.72 -2.00
C ASN A 137 -21.55 23.72 -2.88
N ARG A 138 -21.58 23.94 -4.20
CA ARG A 138 -22.18 22.99 -5.16
C ARG A 138 -21.45 21.65 -5.15
N LEU A 139 -20.11 21.64 -5.14
CA LEU A 139 -19.31 20.42 -5.04
C LEU A 139 -19.51 19.73 -3.69
N MET A 140 -19.52 20.48 -2.59
CA MET A 140 -19.74 19.94 -1.25
C MET A 140 -21.13 19.31 -1.10
N ARG A 141 -22.16 19.85 -1.78
CA ARG A 141 -23.49 19.23 -1.89
C ARG A 141 -23.43 17.92 -2.69
N LYS A 142 -22.79 17.93 -3.87
CA LYS A 142 -22.66 16.75 -4.73
C LYS A 142 -21.95 15.58 -4.03
N LEU A 143 -20.98 15.88 -3.16
CA LEU A 143 -20.20 14.88 -2.41
C LEU A 143 -20.84 14.50 -1.06
N GLY A 144 -21.99 15.07 -0.70
CA GLY A 144 -22.65 14.79 0.57
C GLY A 144 -21.87 15.25 1.81
N LEU A 145 -20.93 16.19 1.65
CA LEU A 145 -20.13 16.72 2.75
C LEU A 145 -20.96 17.70 3.58
N ARG A 146 -20.66 17.79 4.88
CA ARG A 146 -21.39 18.64 5.83
C ARG A 146 -20.85 20.07 5.92
N GLN A 147 -19.66 20.30 5.40
CA GLN A 147 -19.01 21.61 5.40
C GLN A 147 -19.58 22.50 4.29
N ARG A 148 -19.82 23.77 4.62
CA ARG A 148 -20.27 24.82 3.70
C ARG A 148 -19.48 26.10 3.96
N TYR A 149 -19.53 27.01 3.01
CA TYR A 149 -18.93 28.32 3.09
C TYR A 149 -20.01 29.39 2.96
N ARG A 150 -19.90 30.45 3.76
CA ARG A 150 -20.73 31.64 3.65
C ARG A 150 -20.24 32.51 2.48
N PRO A 151 -21.06 33.46 1.98
CA PRO A 151 -20.65 34.38 0.92
C PRO A 151 -19.40 35.19 1.25
N ASP A 152 -19.10 35.40 2.53
CA ASP A 152 -17.89 36.07 3.02
C ASP A 152 -16.64 35.15 3.04
N GLY A 153 -16.77 33.91 2.57
CA GLY A 153 -15.69 32.93 2.54
C GLY A 153 -15.51 32.14 3.84
N ALA A 154 -16.27 32.46 4.90
CA ALA A 154 -16.14 31.79 6.19
C ALA A 154 -16.79 30.40 6.18
N GLY A 155 -16.06 29.40 6.66
CA GLY A 155 -16.54 28.03 6.77
C GLY A 155 -17.54 27.83 7.91
N TYR A 156 -18.55 26.98 7.70
CA TYR A 156 -19.45 26.49 8.74
C TYR A 156 -19.86 25.04 8.47
N GLN A 157 -20.41 24.36 9.47
CA GLN A 157 -20.91 22.99 9.35
C GLN A 157 -22.44 22.95 9.39
N LEU A 158 -23.05 22.16 8.52
CA LEU A 158 -24.49 21.92 8.51
C LEU A 158 -24.89 20.97 9.66
N GLU A 159 -25.68 21.51 10.58
CA GLU A 159 -26.37 20.74 11.61
C GLU A 159 -27.38 19.78 10.97
N ARG A 160 -27.53 18.59 11.55
CA ARG A 160 -28.42 17.56 11.02
C ARG A 160 -29.87 18.06 11.05
N GLY A 161 -30.54 18.10 9.90
CA GLY A 161 -31.94 18.51 9.78
C GLY A 161 -32.20 20.02 9.71
N ARG A 162 -31.14 20.87 9.74
CA ARG A 162 -31.30 22.31 9.49
C ARG A 162 -31.17 22.63 7.99
N PRO A 163 -32.01 23.53 7.45
CA PRO A 163 -31.88 23.99 6.08
C PRO A 163 -30.56 24.76 5.90
N ASP A 164 -29.94 24.58 4.73
CA ASP A 164 -28.70 25.25 4.35
C ASP A 164 -28.94 26.77 4.25
N PRO A 165 -28.33 27.60 5.12
CA PRO A 165 -28.57 29.04 5.15
C PRO A 165 -27.97 29.76 3.93
N ALA A 166 -27.13 29.10 3.13
CA ALA A 166 -26.60 29.62 1.88
C ALA A 166 -27.50 29.28 0.67
N GLY A 167 -28.83 29.25 0.86
CA GLY A 167 -29.81 29.02 -0.22
C GLY A 167 -29.50 29.94 -1.42
N ASP A 168 -29.48 29.42 -2.65
CA ASP A 168 -30.70 29.02 -3.33
C ASP A 168 -30.81 27.52 -3.65
N ALA A 169 -32.02 27.00 -3.49
CA ALA A 169 -32.45 25.76 -4.13
C ALA A 169 -32.49 26.00 -5.64
N GLN A 170 -31.59 25.36 -6.40
CA GLN A 170 -31.81 25.24 -7.84
C GLN A 170 -32.96 24.26 -8.09
N PRO A 171 -33.82 24.52 -9.10
CA PRO A 171 -34.90 23.61 -9.46
C PRO A 171 -34.31 22.24 -9.86
N GLY A 172 -34.45 21.26 -8.98
CA GLY A 172 -33.85 19.92 -9.11
C GLY A 172 -33.35 19.32 -7.79
N ASP A 173 -33.09 20.15 -6.77
CA ASP A 173 -32.66 19.68 -5.45
C ASP A 173 -33.87 19.24 -4.61
N ALA A 174 -34.36 18.02 -4.86
CA ALA A 174 -35.27 17.37 -3.92
C ALA A 174 -34.54 17.19 -2.57
N PRO A 175 -35.19 17.49 -1.43
CA PRO A 175 -34.60 17.25 -0.13
C PRO A 175 -34.26 15.77 0.00
N MET A 176 -33.02 15.48 0.39
CA MET A 176 -32.58 14.14 0.76
C MET A 176 -33.58 13.57 1.80
N PRO A 177 -34.13 12.36 1.58
CA PRO A 177 -35.02 11.75 2.55
C PRO A 177 -34.31 11.60 3.90
N ALA A 178 -35.04 11.86 4.98
CA ALA A 178 -34.51 11.97 6.33
C ALA A 178 -33.82 10.70 6.87
N ASP A 179 -34.04 9.55 6.22
CA ASP A 179 -33.66 8.22 6.71
C ASP A 179 -32.77 7.43 5.75
N THR A 180 -31.78 8.05 5.13
CA THR A 180 -30.66 7.26 4.58
C THR A 180 -29.71 6.92 5.73
N GLU A 181 -30.09 5.93 6.54
CA GLU A 181 -29.11 5.22 7.38
C GLU A 181 -27.98 4.75 6.45
N VAL A 182 -26.78 5.27 6.66
CA VAL A 182 -25.57 4.68 6.10
C VAL A 182 -25.40 3.35 6.82
N ARG A 183 -26.07 2.32 6.31
CA ARG A 183 -25.81 0.93 6.71
C ARG A 183 -24.35 0.68 6.43
N ARG A 184 -23.53 0.64 7.48
CA ARG A 184 -22.21 0.01 7.42
C ARG A 184 -22.45 -1.38 6.87
N HIS A 185 -21.91 -1.64 5.70
CA HIS A 185 -22.05 -2.93 5.05
C HIS A 185 -21.19 -3.93 5.83
N GLU A 186 -21.70 -4.41 6.96
CA GLU A 186 -21.16 -5.56 7.71
C GLU A 186 -21.52 -6.86 6.97
N GLY A 187 -21.22 -6.88 5.67
CA GLY A 187 -21.26 -8.11 4.89
C GLY A 187 -19.96 -8.87 5.06
N PRO A 188 -19.94 -10.21 4.94
CA PRO A 188 -18.70 -10.96 4.82
C PRO A 188 -17.86 -10.33 3.71
N ALA A 189 -16.54 -10.24 3.93
CA ALA A 189 -15.60 -9.66 2.98
C ALA A 189 -15.78 -10.32 1.60
N ARG A 190 -16.61 -9.70 0.74
CA ARG A 190 -16.85 -10.22 -0.60
C ARG A 190 -15.55 -10.01 -1.38
N ASN A 191 -15.16 -11.03 -2.14
CA ASN A 191 -13.99 -10.90 -2.99
C ASN A 191 -14.21 -9.71 -3.94
N PRO A 192 -13.22 -8.81 -4.09
CA PRO A 192 -13.32 -7.67 -5.00
C PRO A 192 -13.62 -8.13 -6.43
N THR A 193 -14.60 -7.50 -7.05
CA THR A 193 -14.99 -7.71 -8.44
C THR A 193 -14.17 -6.85 -9.39
N ILE A 194 -14.22 -7.14 -10.69
CA ILE A 194 -13.59 -6.30 -11.73
C ILE A 194 -14.06 -4.83 -11.60
N ASN A 195 -15.34 -4.61 -11.30
CA ASN A 195 -15.89 -3.26 -11.15
C ASN A 195 -15.33 -2.52 -9.93
N ASP A 196 -15.02 -3.24 -8.84
CA ASP A 196 -14.39 -2.64 -7.66
C ASP A 196 -12.97 -2.13 -8.00
N TYR A 197 -12.21 -2.86 -8.84
CA TYR A 197 -10.90 -2.41 -9.33
C TYR A 197 -10.99 -1.25 -10.33
N VAL A 198 -11.99 -1.27 -11.23
CA VAL A 198 -12.23 -0.17 -12.17
C VAL A 198 -12.61 1.12 -11.43
N ALA A 199 -13.39 1.02 -10.36
CA ALA A 199 -13.73 2.17 -9.51
C ALA A 199 -12.49 2.78 -8.82
N LEU A 200 -11.41 2.00 -8.67
CA LEU A 200 -10.12 2.45 -8.13
C LEU A 200 -9.15 2.94 -9.22
N GLY A 201 -9.60 3.04 -10.48
CA GLY A 201 -8.80 3.54 -11.60
C GLY A 201 -7.89 2.50 -12.24
N VAL A 202 -8.04 1.21 -11.90
CA VAL A 202 -7.36 0.11 -12.61
C VAL A 202 -8.04 -0.12 -13.95
N ASP A 203 -7.27 -0.29 -15.02
CA ASP A 203 -7.85 -0.64 -16.30
C ASP A 203 -8.54 -2.01 -16.25
N ARG A 204 -9.54 -2.18 -17.11
CA ARG A 204 -10.43 -3.35 -17.05
C ARG A 204 -9.72 -4.68 -17.36
N GLU A 205 -8.67 -4.63 -18.17
CA GLU A 205 -7.92 -5.82 -18.58
C GLU A 205 -7.03 -6.33 -17.42
N THR A 206 -6.32 -5.41 -16.77
CA THR A 206 -5.55 -5.69 -15.55
C THR A 206 -6.45 -6.16 -14.40
N ALA A 207 -7.61 -5.51 -14.21
CA ALA A 207 -8.60 -5.92 -13.22
C ALA A 207 -9.14 -7.34 -13.48
N ALA A 208 -9.40 -7.69 -14.74
CA ALA A 208 -9.83 -9.04 -15.13
C ALA A 208 -8.76 -10.09 -14.82
N ARG A 209 -7.48 -9.78 -15.07
CA ARG A 209 -6.35 -10.67 -14.75
C ARG A 209 -6.26 -10.96 -13.26
N PHE A 210 -6.35 -9.94 -12.40
CA PHE A 210 -6.28 -10.13 -10.95
C PHE A 210 -7.43 -10.98 -10.39
N VAL A 211 -8.64 -10.79 -10.91
CA VAL A 211 -9.79 -11.61 -10.52
C VAL A 211 -9.61 -13.07 -10.99
N ALA A 212 -9.08 -13.29 -12.20
CA ALA A 212 -8.83 -14.62 -12.75
C ALA A 212 -7.70 -15.37 -12.01
N GLU A 213 -6.57 -14.72 -11.73
CA GLU A 213 -5.45 -15.31 -10.97
C GLU A 213 -5.88 -15.74 -9.56
N ARG A 214 -6.76 -14.95 -8.93
CA ARG A 214 -7.29 -15.26 -7.60
C ARG A 214 -8.26 -16.43 -7.63
N ALA A 215 -9.08 -16.55 -8.67
CA ALA A 215 -9.95 -17.71 -8.87
C ALA A 215 -9.15 -18.99 -9.11
N GLY A 216 -8.03 -18.90 -9.84
CA GLY A 216 -7.13 -20.04 -10.09
C GLY A 216 -6.38 -20.55 -8.85
N LYS A 217 -6.04 -19.67 -7.90
CA LYS A 217 -5.34 -20.04 -6.66
C LYS A 217 -6.20 -20.83 -5.65
N HIS A 218 -7.52 -20.86 -5.81
CA HIS A 218 -8.42 -21.61 -4.93
C HIS A 218 -8.83 -23.01 -5.46
N GLY A 219 -8.35 -23.42 -6.63
CA GLY A 219 -8.80 -24.64 -7.32
C GLY A 219 -7.86 -25.86 -7.27
N THR A 220 -6.70 -25.81 -6.60
CA THR A 220 -5.69 -26.88 -6.69
C THR A 220 -5.49 -27.72 -5.42
N ASN A 221 -6.40 -27.67 -4.44
CA ASN A 221 -6.37 -28.57 -3.28
C ASN A 221 -7.70 -29.34 -3.14
N HIS A 222 -7.82 -30.44 -3.86
CA HIS A 222 -8.31 -31.76 -3.41
C HIS A 222 -8.74 -32.59 -4.63
N ASP A 223 -7.98 -33.64 -4.91
CA ASP A 223 -8.51 -35.00 -5.10
C ASP A 223 -7.31 -35.96 -5.12
N GLY A 224 -7.09 -36.55 -3.94
CA GLY A 224 -6.40 -37.83 -3.74
C GLY A 224 -7.40 -38.79 -3.12
#